data_AF-A0A353C8K5-F1
#
_entry.id   AF-A0A353C8K5-F1
#
_cell.length_a   1.000
_cell.length_b   1.000
_cell.length_c   1.000
_cell.angle_alpha   90.00
_cell.angle_beta   90.00
_cell.angle_gamma   90.00
#
_symmetry.space_group_name_H-M   'P 1'
#
loop_
_entity.id
_entity.type
_entity.pdbx_description
1 polymer ?
#
loop_
_entity_poly.entity_id
_entity_poly.type
_entity_poly.pdbx_seq_one_letter_code
_entity_poly.pdbx_strand_id
1 'polypeptide(L)'
;DGKTGSWFSDLFGNTRPEEKRLREISKATEQLPQTCRAGRRADGNAAFLQWQADVVRFTDAKRTEILPGLMWRKELEPKLRSDVNKLKYSADGKRLLVIDDFAVTVIDRESGRVTNQIQAEEVSEAYFVGDSQLVLLTGNLRFERWDLNSSEALEVRELVLRRNCWEERLSPDGNFLACVDQATNINVIETKSGKRVWEKKEFYPLNVFEYIRWLSRSRSEAENG
;
A
#
# COMPACT_ATOMS: atom_id res chain seq x y z
N ASP A 1 5.65 23.95 -24.31
CA ASP A 1 7.07 24.29 -24.57
C ASP A 1 7.70 24.98 -23.38
N GLY A 2 8.71 24.33 -22.77
CA GLY A 2 9.46 24.83 -21.62
C GLY A 2 10.89 25.24 -21.99
N LYS A 3 11.52 26.11 -21.20
CA LYS A 3 12.91 26.55 -21.42
C LYS A 3 13.86 25.38 -21.16
N THR A 4 14.66 25.00 -22.17
CA THR A 4 15.64 23.91 -22.06
C THR A 4 17.08 24.42 -21.85
N GLY A 5 17.31 25.74 -21.93
CA GLY A 5 18.65 26.35 -21.89
C GLY A 5 19.55 25.92 -23.06
N SER A 6 20.82 26.35 -23.04
CA SER A 6 21.85 25.97 -24.02
C SER A 6 23.20 25.67 -23.33
N TRP A 7 24.16 25.14 -24.09
CA TRP A 7 25.53 24.90 -23.59
C TRP A 7 26.16 26.18 -23.01
N PHE A 8 25.92 27.34 -23.64
CA PHE A 8 26.42 28.61 -23.14
C PHE A 8 25.79 28.99 -21.79
N SER A 9 24.47 28.80 -21.62
CA SER A 9 23.82 29.10 -20.35
C SER A 9 24.15 28.09 -19.23
N ASP A 10 24.63 26.89 -19.57
CA ASP A 10 25.16 25.94 -18.60
C ASP A 10 26.54 26.37 -18.08
N LEU A 11 27.40 26.88 -18.97
CA LEU A 11 28.75 27.35 -18.65
C LEU A 11 28.73 28.54 -17.69
N PHE A 12 27.74 29.43 -17.84
CA PHE A 12 27.53 30.58 -16.94
C PHE A 12 26.61 30.28 -15.74
N GLY A 13 26.29 29.00 -15.48
CA GLY A 13 25.48 28.59 -14.32
C GLY A 13 24.01 29.05 -14.35
N ASN A 14 23.54 29.57 -15.48
CA ASN A 14 22.22 30.20 -15.62
C ASN A 14 21.09 29.20 -15.99
N THR A 15 21.41 27.91 -16.08
CA THR A 15 20.43 26.86 -16.41
C THR A 15 20.12 26.02 -15.19
N ARG A 16 18.83 25.94 -14.84
CA ARG A 16 18.40 25.19 -13.65
C ARG A 16 18.49 23.68 -13.87
N PRO A 17 18.62 22.87 -12.81
CA PRO A 17 18.69 21.41 -12.93
C PRO A 17 17.51 20.81 -13.70
N GLU A 18 16.29 21.34 -13.51
CA GLU A 18 15.10 20.92 -14.24
C GLU A 18 15.16 21.22 -15.75
N GLU A 19 15.75 22.33 -16.15
CA GLU A 19 15.90 22.72 -17.56
C GLU A 19 16.93 21.84 -18.27
N LYS A 20 18.02 21.48 -17.58
CA LYS A 20 19.01 20.50 -18.06
C LYS A 20 18.38 19.11 -18.26
N ARG A 21 17.59 18.65 -17.28
CA ARG A 21 16.86 17.37 -17.38
C ARG A 21 15.89 17.37 -18.55
N LEU A 22 15.12 18.45 -18.72
CA LEU A 22 14.18 18.59 -19.84
C LEU A 22 14.91 18.55 -21.19
N ARG A 23 16.09 19.17 -21.31
CA ARG A 23 16.91 19.13 -22.53
C ARG A 23 17.36 17.71 -22.86
N GLU A 24 17.88 16.98 -21.89
CA GLU A 24 18.36 15.60 -22.11
C GLU A 24 17.20 14.64 -22.42
N ILE A 25 16.03 14.82 -21.78
CA ILE A 25 14.81 14.08 -22.12
C ILE A 25 14.34 14.39 -23.54
N SER A 26 14.40 15.66 -23.97
CA SER A 26 14.06 16.07 -25.34
C SER A 26 14.99 15.42 -26.37
N LYS A 27 16.30 15.48 -26.15
CA LYS A 27 17.29 14.85 -27.02
C LYS A 27 17.11 13.33 -27.11
N ALA A 28 16.87 12.65 -25.98
CA ALA A 28 16.61 11.22 -25.97
C ALA A 28 15.32 10.88 -26.74
N THR A 29 14.30 11.73 -26.65
CA THR A 29 13.04 11.59 -27.40
C THR A 29 13.25 11.77 -28.91
N GLU A 30 14.16 12.66 -29.31
CA GLU A 30 14.58 12.87 -30.71
C GLU A 30 15.40 11.70 -31.30
N GLN A 31 15.81 10.73 -30.48
CA GLN A 31 16.50 9.51 -30.96
C GLN A 31 15.53 8.34 -31.15
N LEU A 32 14.29 8.44 -30.71
CA LEU A 32 13.30 7.37 -30.85
C LEU A 32 12.84 7.19 -32.30
N PRO A 33 12.42 5.99 -32.74
CA PRO A 33 11.85 5.80 -34.09
C PRO A 33 10.69 6.76 -34.39
N GLN A 34 10.50 7.16 -35.65
CA GLN A 34 9.43 8.08 -36.05
C GLN A 34 8.03 7.58 -35.64
N THR A 35 7.81 6.27 -35.60
CA THR A 35 6.55 5.65 -35.13
C THR A 35 6.27 5.92 -33.65
N CYS A 36 7.29 6.14 -32.83
CA CYS A 36 7.17 6.52 -31.42
C CYS A 36 7.04 8.05 -31.21
N ARG A 37 7.30 8.84 -32.26
CA ARG A 37 7.17 10.32 -32.25
C ARG A 37 5.87 10.79 -32.92
N ALA A 38 5.39 10.06 -33.93
CA ALA A 38 4.16 10.36 -34.63
C ALA A 38 2.94 10.09 -33.71
N GLY A 39 2.05 11.07 -33.58
CA GLY A 39 0.84 10.97 -32.75
C GLY A 39 0.88 11.73 -31.43
N ARG A 40 2.02 12.33 -31.05
CA ARG A 40 2.09 13.29 -29.93
C ARG A 40 1.48 14.63 -30.33
N ARG A 41 0.15 14.72 -30.34
CA ARG A 41 -0.50 16.01 -30.06
C ARG A 41 -0.42 16.22 -28.55
N ALA A 42 0.31 17.25 -28.16
CA ALA A 42 0.42 17.71 -26.77
C ALA A 42 -0.82 18.51 -26.33
N ASP A 43 -1.83 18.63 -27.18
CA ASP A 43 -3.14 19.08 -26.80
C ASP A 43 -3.87 17.87 -26.23
N GLY A 44 -4.19 17.89 -24.94
CA GLY A 44 -5.08 16.91 -24.36
C GLY A 44 -6.29 16.79 -25.28
N ASN A 45 -6.51 15.62 -25.88
CA ASN A 45 -7.68 15.39 -26.73
C ASN A 45 -8.91 15.87 -25.93
N ALA A 46 -9.94 16.40 -26.58
CA ALA A 46 -11.13 16.92 -25.90
C ALA A 46 -11.67 15.91 -24.87
N ALA A 47 -11.56 14.61 -25.16
CA ALA A 47 -11.84 13.52 -24.23
C ALA A 47 -11.00 13.54 -22.93
N PHE A 48 -9.68 13.81 -23.01
CA PHE A 48 -8.80 13.92 -21.85
C PHE A 48 -9.09 15.19 -21.03
N LEU A 49 -9.29 16.34 -21.67
CA LEU A 49 -9.63 17.57 -20.94
C LEU A 49 -11.00 17.46 -20.26
N GLN A 50 -11.96 16.81 -20.92
CA GLN A 50 -13.25 16.49 -20.35
C GLN A 50 -13.10 15.53 -19.16
N TRP A 51 -12.37 14.42 -19.33
CA TRP A 51 -12.07 13.49 -18.24
C TRP A 51 -11.37 14.18 -17.06
N GLN A 52 -10.36 15.02 -17.31
CA GLN A 52 -9.65 15.76 -16.28
C GLN A 52 -10.59 16.71 -15.53
N ALA A 53 -11.43 17.45 -16.26
CA ALA A 53 -12.43 18.33 -15.66
C ALA A 53 -13.47 17.53 -14.85
N ASP A 54 -13.81 16.31 -15.28
CA ASP A 54 -14.75 15.45 -14.58
C ASP A 54 -14.12 14.85 -13.32
N VAL A 55 -12.85 14.45 -13.33
CA VAL A 55 -12.10 14.02 -12.13
C VAL A 55 -11.94 15.16 -11.13
N VAL A 56 -11.60 16.38 -11.58
CA VAL A 56 -11.47 17.55 -10.70
C VAL A 56 -12.81 17.96 -10.09
N ARG A 57 -13.91 17.82 -10.86
CA ARG A 57 -15.28 18.13 -10.40
C ARG A 57 -15.94 16.96 -9.67
N PHE A 58 -15.34 15.78 -9.67
CA PHE A 58 -15.86 14.63 -8.97
C PHE A 58 -15.76 14.87 -7.46
N THR A 59 -16.78 15.48 -6.91
CA THR A 59 -17.16 15.29 -5.53
C THR A 59 -17.98 14.02 -5.48
N ASP A 60 -17.45 13.00 -4.82
CA ASP A 60 -18.15 11.73 -4.57
C ASP A 60 -19.62 12.03 -4.28
N ALA A 61 -20.51 11.40 -5.06
CA ALA A 61 -21.93 11.70 -5.02
C ALA A 61 -22.37 11.57 -3.56
N LYS A 62 -22.70 12.70 -2.92
CA LYS A 62 -23.04 12.78 -1.49
C LYS A 62 -24.15 11.77 -1.20
N ARG A 63 -23.77 10.54 -0.87
CA ARG A 63 -24.68 9.54 -0.35
C ARG A 63 -25.22 10.18 0.92
N THR A 64 -26.54 10.30 0.99
CA THR A 64 -27.18 10.80 2.20
C THR A 64 -26.88 9.78 3.30
N GLU A 65 -25.93 10.13 4.16
CA GLU A 65 -25.47 9.28 5.25
C GLU A 65 -26.57 9.26 6.31
N ILE A 66 -27.33 8.16 6.35
CA ILE A 66 -28.39 7.93 7.34
C ILE A 66 -27.86 6.92 8.34
N LEU A 67 -27.41 7.40 9.49
CA LEU A 67 -26.92 6.58 10.61
C LEU A 67 -27.81 6.82 11.84
N PRO A 68 -28.96 6.13 11.97
CA PRO A 68 -29.82 6.25 13.14
C PRO A 68 -29.03 5.84 14.40
N GLY A 69 -29.02 6.72 15.41
CA GLY A 69 -28.22 6.49 16.62
C GLY A 69 -26.75 6.89 16.52
N LEU A 70 -26.35 7.63 15.48
CA LEU A 70 -25.05 8.28 15.44
C LEU A 70 -24.93 9.27 16.61
N MET A 71 -24.07 8.95 17.58
CA MET A 71 -23.88 9.76 18.77
C MET A 71 -22.93 10.94 18.53
N TRP A 72 -21.91 10.75 17.69
CA TRP A 72 -20.94 11.79 17.37
C TRP A 72 -20.27 11.52 16.02
N ARG A 73 -19.76 12.58 15.41
CA ARG A 73 -18.95 12.55 14.20
C ARG A 73 -17.75 13.45 14.39
N LYS A 74 -16.59 13.01 13.94
CA LYS A 74 -15.37 13.83 13.89
C LYS A 74 -14.68 13.63 12.55
N GLU A 75 -14.25 14.73 11.97
CA GLU A 75 -13.33 14.69 10.83
C GLU A 75 -11.90 14.52 11.36
N LEU A 76 -11.15 13.59 10.75
CA LEU A 76 -9.79 13.29 11.18
C LEU A 76 -8.83 14.38 10.70
N GLU A 77 -7.91 14.74 11.59
CA GLU A 77 -6.79 15.63 11.28
C GLU A 77 -5.47 14.95 11.72
N PRO A 78 -4.54 14.66 10.77
CA PRO A 78 -4.71 14.77 9.31
C PRO A 78 -5.78 13.80 8.77
N LYS A 79 -6.27 14.08 7.56
CA LYS A 79 -7.18 13.18 6.86
C LYS A 79 -6.46 11.89 6.44
N LEU A 80 -7.24 10.84 6.24
CA LEU A 80 -6.76 9.61 5.59
C LEU A 80 -6.38 9.91 4.13
N ARG A 81 -5.44 9.15 3.59
CA ARG A 81 -4.87 9.43 2.26
C ARG A 81 -5.65 8.76 1.13
N SER A 82 -6.38 7.69 1.45
CA SER A 82 -7.19 6.91 0.52
C SER A 82 -8.34 6.22 1.27
N ASP A 83 -9.07 5.36 0.56
CA ASP A 83 -10.15 4.58 1.14
C ASP A 83 -9.62 3.58 2.17
N VAL A 84 -10.45 3.29 3.18
CA VAL A 84 -10.07 2.39 4.26
C VAL A 84 -10.20 0.94 3.81
N ASN A 85 -9.08 0.22 3.85
CA ASN A 85 -9.02 -1.20 3.55
C ASN A 85 -9.36 -2.07 4.77
N LYS A 86 -8.80 -1.71 5.94
CA LYS A 86 -9.01 -2.45 7.20
C LYS A 86 -9.10 -1.52 8.40
N LEU A 87 -9.90 -1.92 9.38
CA LEU A 87 -10.04 -1.24 10.67
C LEU A 87 -9.97 -2.26 11.82
N LYS A 88 -9.16 -1.99 12.84
CA LYS A 88 -8.99 -2.86 14.02
C LYS A 88 -8.98 -2.04 15.32
N TYR A 89 -9.49 -2.61 16.39
CA TYR A 89 -9.36 -2.03 17.74
C TYR A 89 -8.08 -2.52 18.42
N SER A 90 -7.51 -1.70 19.29
CA SER A 90 -6.58 -2.18 20.31
C SER A 90 -7.29 -3.11 21.30
N ALA A 91 -6.55 -3.96 22.00
CA ALA A 91 -7.12 -4.93 22.94
C ALA A 91 -7.91 -4.27 24.08
N ASP A 92 -7.50 -3.08 24.52
CA ASP A 92 -8.19 -2.26 25.51
C ASP A 92 -9.32 -1.38 24.95
N GLY A 93 -9.52 -1.41 23.62
CA GLY A 93 -10.53 -0.64 22.91
C GLY A 93 -10.33 0.87 22.88
N LYS A 94 -9.19 1.39 23.37
CA LYS A 94 -8.91 2.84 23.43
C LYS A 94 -8.36 3.40 22.14
N ARG A 95 -7.81 2.57 21.26
CA ARG A 95 -7.21 2.97 19.99
C ARG A 95 -7.82 2.22 18.83
N LEU A 96 -7.78 2.89 17.69
CA LEU A 96 -8.20 2.38 16.40
C LEU A 96 -6.97 2.35 15.49
N LEU A 97 -6.83 1.23 14.78
CA LEU A 97 -5.89 1.06 13.70
C LEU A 97 -6.65 1.11 12.39
N VAL A 98 -6.23 1.99 11.49
CA VAL A 98 -6.80 2.17 10.16
C VAL A 98 -5.71 1.92 9.14
N ILE A 99 -5.97 1.03 8.20
CA ILE A 99 -5.06 0.73 7.09
C ILE A 99 -5.73 1.23 5.81
N ASP A 100 -5.04 2.11 5.11
CA ASP A 100 -5.39 2.59 3.78
C ASP A 100 -4.29 2.15 2.79
N ASP A 101 -4.36 2.53 1.51
CA ASP A 101 -3.40 2.09 0.48
C ASP A 101 -1.96 2.57 0.73
N PHE A 102 -1.79 3.64 1.52
CA PHE A 102 -0.52 4.35 1.67
C PHE A 102 -0.01 4.43 3.11
N ALA A 103 -0.87 4.15 4.09
CA ALA A 103 -0.52 4.33 5.48
C ALA A 103 -1.25 3.40 6.46
N VAL A 104 -0.57 3.17 7.57
CA VAL A 104 -1.14 2.65 8.81
C VAL A 104 -1.31 3.81 9.78
N THR A 105 -2.56 4.16 10.09
CA THR A 105 -2.92 5.27 10.96
C THR A 105 -3.43 4.77 12.31
N VAL A 106 -2.87 5.28 13.40
CA VAL A 106 -3.32 5.02 14.78
C VAL A 106 -4.11 6.22 15.27
N ILE A 107 -5.32 5.97 15.76
CA ILE A 107 -6.26 7.00 16.20
C ILE A 107 -6.63 6.71 17.66
N ASP A 108 -6.51 7.72 18.52
CA ASP A 108 -7.10 7.68 19.85
C ASP A 108 -8.63 7.75 19.72
N ARG A 109 -9.34 6.72 20.20
CA ARG A 109 -10.76 6.55 19.93
C ARG A 109 -11.64 7.56 20.66
N GLU A 110 -11.25 7.96 21.86
CA GLU A 110 -12.03 8.90 22.68
C GLU A 110 -11.95 10.31 22.13
N SER A 111 -10.74 10.79 21.87
CA SER A 111 -10.52 12.13 21.30
C SER A 111 -10.69 12.17 19.79
N GLY A 112 -10.63 11.04 19.09
CA GLY A 112 -10.59 10.97 17.61
C GLY A 112 -9.36 11.64 17.01
N ARG A 113 -8.27 11.75 17.77
CA ARG A 113 -7.00 12.35 17.32
C ARG A 113 -6.11 11.29 16.71
N VAL A 114 -5.53 11.59 15.55
CA VAL A 114 -4.46 10.77 14.96
C VAL A 114 -3.21 10.91 15.84
N THR A 115 -2.71 9.80 16.38
CA THR A 115 -1.48 9.79 17.20
C THR A 115 -0.26 9.42 16.37
N ASN A 116 -0.42 8.55 15.38
CA ASN A 116 0.64 8.09 14.49
C ASN A 116 0.08 7.88 13.09
N GLN A 117 0.90 8.17 12.08
CA GLN A 117 0.61 7.84 10.68
C GLN A 117 1.90 7.32 10.05
N ILE A 118 2.00 6.00 9.96
CA ILE A 118 3.17 5.29 9.42
C ILE A 118 2.96 5.12 7.92
N GLN A 119 3.85 5.69 7.11
CA GLN A 119 3.80 5.55 5.67
C GLN A 119 4.30 4.16 5.28
N ALA A 120 3.42 3.34 4.73
CA ALA A 120 3.71 2.00 4.26
C ALA A 120 2.71 1.64 3.16
N GLU A 121 3.22 1.29 1.99
CA GLU A 121 2.40 0.92 0.84
C GLU A 121 2.03 -0.57 0.93
N GLU A 122 0.87 -0.94 0.39
CA GLU A 122 0.42 -2.33 0.25
C GLU A 122 0.43 -3.13 1.56
N VAL A 123 0.04 -2.50 2.68
CA VAL A 123 0.00 -3.18 3.98
C VAL A 123 -1.13 -4.21 3.98
N SER A 124 -0.75 -5.48 4.00
CA SER A 124 -1.70 -6.60 4.04
C SER A 124 -2.21 -6.82 5.46
N GLU A 125 -1.35 -6.72 6.49
CA GLU A 125 -1.74 -6.92 7.88
C GLU A 125 -0.99 -5.97 8.81
N ALA A 126 -1.67 -5.46 9.84
CA ALA A 126 -1.03 -4.77 10.95
C ALA A 126 -1.75 -5.05 12.28
N TYR A 127 -0.99 -5.03 13.38
CA TYR A 127 -1.45 -5.35 14.73
C TYR A 127 -0.73 -4.54 15.79
N PHE A 128 -1.44 -4.21 16.88
CA PHE A 128 -0.81 -3.69 18.09
C PHE A 128 -0.06 -4.81 18.82
N VAL A 129 1.16 -4.51 19.25
CA VAL A 129 1.94 -5.37 20.15
C VAL A 129 1.98 -4.71 21.52
N GLY A 130 1.08 -5.15 22.40
CA GLY A 130 0.85 -4.48 23.69
C GLY A 130 0.40 -3.02 23.47
N ASP A 131 0.90 -2.11 24.31
CA ASP A 131 0.45 -0.73 24.28
C ASP A 131 1.34 0.23 23.48
N SER A 132 2.63 -0.05 23.33
CA SER A 132 3.57 0.93 22.77
C SER A 132 4.04 0.60 21.36
N GLN A 133 3.66 -0.55 20.79
CA GLN A 133 4.25 -1.02 19.54
C GLN A 133 3.20 -1.47 18.53
N LEU A 134 3.65 -1.50 17.28
CA LEU A 134 2.90 -2.01 16.16
C LEU A 134 3.80 -2.94 15.32
N VAL A 135 3.22 -4.00 14.78
CA VAL A 135 3.82 -4.80 13.72
C VAL A 135 2.97 -4.67 12.46
N LEU A 136 3.62 -4.63 11.30
CA LEU A 136 2.98 -4.65 10.01
C LEU A 136 3.68 -5.62 9.06
N LEU A 137 2.90 -6.12 8.11
CA LEU A 137 3.33 -6.94 6.99
C LEU A 137 2.69 -6.38 5.72
N THR A 138 3.48 -6.23 4.68
CA THR A 138 3.04 -5.83 3.34
C THR A 138 2.83 -7.04 2.44
N GLY A 139 2.14 -6.85 1.31
CA GLY A 139 1.93 -7.90 0.31
C GLY A 139 3.24 -8.49 -0.26
N ASN A 140 4.31 -7.69 -0.31
CA ASN A 140 5.63 -8.15 -0.74
C ASN A 140 6.47 -8.80 0.38
N LEU A 141 5.84 -9.17 1.50
CA LEU A 141 6.45 -9.83 2.66
C LEU A 141 7.50 -8.99 3.40
N ARG A 142 7.47 -7.66 3.25
CA ARG A 142 8.23 -6.77 4.12
C ARG A 142 7.53 -6.64 5.47
N PHE A 143 8.24 -7.05 6.52
CA PHE A 143 7.85 -6.98 7.92
C PHE A 143 8.47 -5.75 8.56
N GLU A 144 7.68 -5.01 9.33
CA GLU A 144 8.17 -3.90 10.13
C GLU A 144 7.60 -3.93 11.55
N ARG A 145 8.41 -3.48 12.51
CA ARG A 145 8.02 -3.26 13.90
C ARG A 145 8.33 -1.82 14.27
N TRP A 146 7.36 -1.15 14.87
CA TRP A 146 7.40 0.27 15.16
C TRP A 146 7.16 0.53 16.65
N ASP A 147 7.84 1.53 17.19
CA ASP A 147 7.50 2.15 18.47
C ASP A 147 6.55 3.33 18.22
N LEU A 148 5.40 3.30 18.87
CA LEU A 148 4.36 4.31 18.71
C LEU A 148 4.61 5.58 19.55
N ASN A 149 5.51 5.53 20.54
CA ASN A 149 5.84 6.72 21.32
C ASN A 149 6.86 7.59 20.59
N SER A 150 7.93 6.99 20.06
CA SER A 150 8.92 7.70 19.25
C SER A 150 8.51 7.87 17.79
N SER A 151 7.54 7.08 17.31
CA SER A 151 7.18 6.99 15.88
C SER A 151 8.36 6.54 15.00
N GLU A 152 9.20 5.65 15.52
CA GLU A 152 10.37 5.12 14.82
C GLU A 152 10.24 3.62 14.57
N ALA A 153 10.80 3.18 13.44
CA ALA A 153 10.91 1.76 13.14
C ALA A 153 11.98 1.13 14.05
N LEU A 154 11.56 0.17 14.86
CA LEU A 154 12.44 -0.65 15.69
C LEU A 154 13.10 -1.76 14.88
N GLU A 155 12.40 -2.27 13.87
CA GLU A 155 12.87 -3.36 13.02
C GLU A 155 12.23 -3.30 11.64
N VAL A 156 13.02 -3.54 10.59
CA VAL A 156 12.55 -3.65 9.21
C VAL A 156 13.30 -4.80 8.56
N ARG A 157 12.58 -5.77 8.00
CA ARG A 157 13.18 -6.90 7.27
C ARG A 157 12.23 -7.46 6.22
N GLU A 158 12.81 -8.11 5.21
CA GLU A 158 12.05 -8.92 4.26
C GLU A 158 11.96 -10.37 4.75
N LEU A 159 10.76 -10.94 4.74
CA LEU A 159 10.55 -12.34 5.10
C LEU A 159 10.83 -13.23 3.88
N VAL A 160 11.87 -14.04 3.97
CA VAL A 160 12.19 -15.02 2.93
C VAL A 160 11.38 -16.29 3.15
N LEU A 161 10.21 -16.38 2.51
CA LEU A 161 9.41 -17.61 2.48
C LEU A 161 9.90 -18.54 1.37
N ARG A 162 10.03 -19.83 1.67
CA ARG A 162 10.39 -20.85 0.66
C ARG A 162 9.19 -21.09 -0.28
N ARG A 163 9.04 -20.23 -1.30
CA ARG A 163 8.24 -20.31 -2.56
C ARG A 163 6.86 -21.01 -2.59
N ASN A 164 6.27 -21.41 -1.48
CA ASN A 164 5.03 -22.15 -1.45
C ASN A 164 4.01 -21.52 -0.49
N CYS A 165 4.09 -20.21 -0.21
CA CYS A 165 3.08 -19.56 0.61
C CYS A 165 2.07 -18.84 -0.27
N TRP A 166 0.82 -19.28 -0.20
CA TRP A 166 -0.24 -18.79 -1.06
C TRP A 166 -1.20 -17.86 -0.34
N GLU A 167 -1.55 -18.19 0.90
CA GLU A 167 -2.25 -17.28 1.80
C GLU A 167 -1.48 -17.18 3.11
N GLU A 168 -1.14 -15.96 3.51
CA GLU A 168 -0.43 -15.68 4.74
C GLU A 168 -1.26 -14.88 5.74
N ARG A 169 -1.01 -15.12 7.03
CA ARG A 169 -1.48 -14.26 8.12
C ARG A 169 -0.40 -14.10 9.17
N LEU A 170 -0.12 -12.85 9.52
CA LEU A 170 0.79 -12.50 10.61
C LEU A 170 0.09 -12.70 11.97
N SER A 171 0.80 -13.26 12.94
CA SER A 171 0.35 -13.28 14.33
C SER A 171 0.34 -11.87 14.94
N PRO A 172 -0.55 -11.56 15.90
CA PRO A 172 -0.63 -10.22 16.47
C PRO A 172 0.66 -9.71 17.12
N ASP A 173 1.49 -10.61 17.64
CA ASP A 173 2.81 -10.30 18.22
C ASP A 173 3.93 -10.19 17.18
N GLY A 174 3.64 -10.54 15.92
CA GLY A 174 4.58 -10.52 14.80
C GLY A 174 5.62 -11.65 14.80
N ASN A 175 5.55 -12.59 15.74
CA ASN A 175 6.56 -13.66 15.87
C ASN A 175 6.34 -14.83 14.91
N PHE A 176 5.12 -15.01 14.43
CA PHE A 176 4.73 -16.13 13.58
C PHE A 176 3.97 -15.67 12.35
N LEU A 177 4.15 -16.43 11.27
CA LEU A 177 3.36 -16.33 10.05
C LEU A 177 2.67 -17.67 9.83
N ALA A 178 1.34 -17.66 9.81
CA ALA A 178 0.55 -18.77 9.33
C ALA A 178 0.49 -18.71 7.80
N CYS A 179 0.64 -19.85 7.15
CA CYS A 179 0.81 -19.94 5.72
C CYS A 179 0.12 -21.18 5.16
N VAL A 180 -0.78 -21.01 4.20
CA VAL A 180 -1.36 -22.12 3.43
C VAL A 180 -0.53 -22.35 2.18
N ASP A 181 -0.04 -23.57 1.99
CA ASP A 181 0.72 -23.93 0.80
C ASP A 181 -0.15 -24.51 -0.33
N GLN A 182 0.45 -24.66 -1.51
CA GLN A 182 -0.23 -25.20 -2.70
C GLN A 182 -0.74 -26.64 -2.52
N ALA A 183 -0.18 -27.38 -1.56
CA ALA A 183 -0.62 -28.72 -1.18
C ALA A 183 -1.67 -28.67 -0.05
N THR A 184 -2.24 -27.49 0.24
CA THR A 184 -3.27 -27.26 1.25
C THR A 184 -2.83 -27.58 2.68
N ASN A 185 -1.53 -27.56 2.95
CA ASN A 185 -1.03 -27.70 4.31
C ASN A 185 -1.02 -26.33 5.00
N ILE A 186 -1.32 -26.31 6.30
CA ILE A 186 -1.07 -25.14 7.13
C ILE A 186 0.33 -25.25 7.70
N ASN A 187 1.13 -24.22 7.47
CA ASN A 187 2.47 -24.06 8.00
C ASN A 187 2.48 -22.89 8.98
N VAL A 188 3.16 -23.05 10.12
CA VAL A 188 3.49 -21.92 11.01
C VAL A 188 4.99 -21.72 10.96
N ILE A 189 5.38 -20.50 10.62
CA ILE A 189 6.76 -20.12 10.34
C ILE A 189 7.16 -19.04 11.34
N GLU A 190 8.31 -19.20 11.99
CA GLU A 190 8.89 -18.15 12.83
C GLU A 190 9.39 -17.02 11.94
N THR A 191 8.90 -15.81 12.15
CA THR A 191 9.17 -14.65 11.26
C THR A 191 10.61 -14.16 11.35
N LYS A 192 11.32 -14.44 12.45
CA LYS A 192 12.73 -14.04 12.64
C LYS A 192 13.70 -14.92 11.87
N SER A 193 13.47 -16.23 11.85
CA SER A 193 14.37 -17.20 11.24
C SER A 193 13.90 -17.71 9.87
N GLY A 194 12.63 -17.50 9.54
CA GLY A 194 11.99 -18.13 8.38
C GLY A 194 11.82 -19.64 8.53
N LYS A 195 12.08 -20.20 9.71
CA LYS A 195 11.98 -21.63 9.97
C LYS A 195 10.52 -22.01 10.20
N ARG A 196 10.06 -23.05 9.52
CA ARG A 196 8.80 -23.72 9.84
C ARG A 196 8.91 -24.40 11.20
N VAL A 197 8.10 -23.96 12.15
CA VAL A 197 8.03 -24.50 13.52
C VAL A 197 6.91 -25.52 13.68
N TRP A 198 5.89 -25.46 12.82
CA TRP A 198 4.79 -26.42 12.82
C TRP A 198 4.17 -26.59 11.43
N GLU A 199 3.58 -27.76 11.20
CA GLU A 199 2.90 -28.12 9.95
C GLU A 199 1.69 -29.01 10.26
N LYS A 200 0.55 -28.71 9.66
CA LYS A 200 -0.58 -29.62 9.53
C LYS A 200 -0.76 -29.96 8.07
N LYS A 201 -0.44 -31.20 7.75
CA LYS A 201 -0.64 -31.75 6.42
C LYS A 201 -2.09 -32.04 6.14
N GLU A 202 -2.46 -31.92 4.87
CA GLU A 202 -3.80 -32.23 4.36
C GLU A 202 -4.88 -31.57 5.21
N PHE A 203 -4.69 -30.27 5.50
CA PHE A 203 -5.63 -29.54 6.35
C PHE A 203 -7.02 -29.51 5.72
N TYR A 204 -7.08 -29.38 4.39
CA TYR A 204 -8.34 -29.39 3.66
C TYR A 204 -8.18 -30.03 2.27
N PRO A 205 -8.79 -31.20 2.01
CA PRO A 205 -8.74 -31.82 0.69
C PRO A 205 -9.69 -31.08 -0.27
N LEU A 206 -9.13 -30.18 -1.08
CA LEU A 206 -9.90 -29.47 -2.12
C LEU A 206 -10.34 -30.45 -3.21
N ASN A 207 -11.59 -30.37 -3.63
CA ASN A 207 -12.01 -30.97 -4.89
C ASN A 207 -11.55 -30.12 -6.10
N VAL A 208 -11.66 -30.67 -7.31
CA VAL A 208 -11.17 -30.01 -8.54
C VAL A 208 -11.80 -28.62 -8.76
N PHE A 209 -13.10 -28.45 -8.50
CA PHE A 209 -13.76 -27.15 -8.66
C PHE A 209 -13.29 -26.13 -7.62
N GLU A 210 -13.12 -26.56 -6.38
CA GLU A 210 -12.57 -25.72 -5.30
C GLU A 210 -11.13 -25.31 -5.60
N TYR A 211 -10.32 -26.24 -6.11
CA TYR A 211 -8.95 -25.98 -6.50
C TYR A 211 -8.86 -24.94 -7.63
N ILE A 212 -9.67 -25.09 -8.69
CA ILE A 212 -9.72 -24.12 -9.79
C ILE A 212 -10.20 -22.74 -9.29
N ARG A 213 -11.22 -22.71 -8.44
CA ARG A 213 -11.73 -21.46 -7.85
C ARG A 213 -10.65 -20.78 -7.01
N TRP A 214 -9.94 -21.53 -6.18
CA TRP A 214 -8.85 -21.01 -5.35
C TRP A 214 -7.71 -20.44 -6.20
N LEU A 215 -7.32 -21.14 -7.27
CA LEU A 215 -6.34 -20.64 -8.23
C LEU A 215 -6.79 -19.33 -8.90
N SER A 216 -8.05 -19.23 -9.32
CA SER A 216 -8.56 -18.04 -10.02
C SER A 216 -8.51 -16.76 -9.18
N ARG A 217 -8.72 -16.87 -7.86
CA ARG A 217 -8.71 -15.73 -6.94
C ARG A 217 -7.30 -15.16 -6.76
N SER A 218 -6.30 -16.02 -6.60
CA SER A 218 -4.90 -15.59 -6.44
C SER A 218 -4.37 -14.76 -7.61
N ARG A 219 -4.82 -15.09 -8.83
CA ARG A 219 -4.36 -14.43 -10.04
C ARG A 219 -4.92 -13.02 -10.14
N SER A 220 -6.14 -12.82 -9.65
CA SER A 220 -6.72 -11.48 -9.54
C SER A 220 -6.06 -10.60 -8.47
N GLU A 221 -5.44 -11.21 -7.44
CA GLU A 221 -4.68 -10.48 -6.42
C GLU A 221 -3.27 -10.12 -6.93
N ALA A 222 -2.66 -10.94 -7.82
CA ALA A 222 -1.38 -10.65 -8.45
C ALA A 222 -1.44 -9.75 -9.71
N GLU A 223 -2.59 -9.64 -10.38
CA GLU A 223 -2.78 -8.77 -11.56
C GLU A 223 -3.33 -7.37 -11.19
N ASN A 224 -3.77 -7.16 -9.95
CA ASN A 224 -4.26 -5.87 -9.43
C ASN A 224 -3.37 -5.25 -8.34
N GLY A 225 -2.19 -5.85 -8.07
CA GLY A 225 -1.13 -5.27 -7.23
C GLY A 225 -0.12 -4.52 -8.08
#